data_AF-A0AAU7CK17-F1
#
_entry.id   AF-A0AAU7CK17-F1
#
_cell.length_a   1.000
_cell.length_b   1.000
_cell.length_c   1.000
_cell.angle_alpha   90.00
_cell.angle_beta   90.00
_cell.angle_gamma   90.00
#
_symmetry.space_group_name_H-M   'P 1'
#
loop_
_entity.id
_entity.type
_entity.pdbx_description
1 polymer ?
#
loop_
_entity_poly.entity_id
_entity_poly.type
_entity_poly.pdbx_seq_one_letter_code
_entity_poly.pdbx_strand_id
1 'polypeptide(L)'
;MAAVKVDLSGLDAYWIKACKRAVTDLNVLFKKSGLNVVLAMGSSTGPNITVTTDSTIGATAVHGRTSATTGSSGQLMSAEVKLPAEVRINTPNGVRGAGIGVLEVIVAHEFVHALGQAEHNSHLMAQSWTKLAGDTPAGDKLQAGGLSMPPLALASESVDQLKAIWP
;
A
#
# COMPACT_ATOMS: atom_id res chain seq x y z
N MET A 1 0.27 4.16 20.80
CA MET A 1 0.49 3.72 19.40
C MET A 1 0.08 2.29 19.27
N ALA A 2 -1.00 2.04 18.53
CA ALA A 2 -1.48 0.70 18.22
C ALA A 2 -0.58 0.03 17.19
N ALA A 3 -0.22 -1.23 17.41
CA ALA A 3 0.58 -2.00 16.47
C ALA A 3 -0.32 -2.92 15.64
N VAL A 4 -0.26 -2.81 14.32
CA VAL A 4 -0.94 -3.70 13.38
C VAL A 4 0.08 -4.65 12.78
N LYS A 5 -0.16 -5.95 12.93
CA LYS A 5 0.71 -6.99 12.39
C LYS A 5 0.54 -7.09 10.88
N VAL A 6 1.64 -7.20 10.15
CA VAL A 6 1.66 -7.52 8.72
C VAL A 6 2.25 -8.92 8.52
N ASP A 7 1.44 -9.85 8.02
CA ASP A 7 1.82 -11.22 7.71
C ASP A 7 2.06 -11.38 6.20
N LEU A 8 3.32 -11.70 5.86
CA LEU A 8 3.79 -11.86 4.48
C LEU A 8 4.13 -13.31 4.13
N SER A 9 3.73 -14.28 4.95
CA SER A 9 4.07 -15.70 4.76
C SER A 9 3.55 -16.29 3.44
N GLY A 10 2.52 -15.68 2.85
CA GLY A 10 1.93 -16.09 1.57
C GLY A 10 2.51 -15.40 0.33
N LEU A 11 3.65 -14.70 0.43
CA LEU A 11 4.23 -13.92 -0.67
C LEU A 11 5.57 -14.45 -1.17
N ASP A 12 5.89 -14.12 -2.42
CA ASP A 12 7.22 -14.30 -2.98
C ASP A 12 8.22 -13.24 -2.46
N ALA A 13 9.51 -13.44 -2.76
CA ALA A 13 10.57 -12.55 -2.33
C ALA A 13 10.43 -11.11 -2.86
N TYR A 14 9.81 -10.93 -4.03
CA TYR A 14 9.67 -9.64 -4.69
C TYR A 14 8.62 -8.78 -3.97
N TRP A 15 7.44 -9.35 -3.72
CA TRP A 15 6.38 -8.71 -2.96
C TRP A 15 6.75 -8.53 -1.49
N ILE A 16 7.50 -9.47 -0.87
CA ILE A 16 8.03 -9.28 0.48
C ILE A 16 8.90 -8.01 0.56
N LYS A 17 9.75 -7.78 -0.44
CA LYS A 17 10.61 -6.59 -0.47
C LYS A 17 9.78 -5.31 -0.61
N ALA A 18 8.74 -5.30 -1.45
CA ALA A 18 7.85 -4.17 -1.63
C ALA A 18 7.07 -3.85 -0.34
N CYS A 19 6.52 -4.88 0.31
CA CYS A 19 5.80 -4.73 1.58
C CYS A 19 6.68 -4.18 2.69
N LYS A 20 7.91 -4.68 2.85
CA LYS A 20 8.85 -4.15 3.86
C LYS A 20 9.17 -2.67 3.65
N ARG A 21 9.30 -2.26 2.38
CA ARG A 21 9.55 -0.86 2.03
C ARG A 21 8.32 0.01 2.32
N ALA A 22 7.14 -0.43 1.89
CA ALA A 22 5.86 0.24 2.19
C ALA A 22 5.63 0.39 3.69
N VAL A 23 5.85 -0.66 4.50
CA VAL A 23 5.77 -0.58 5.98
C VAL A 23 6.71 0.48 6.53
N THR A 24 7.95 0.52 6.06
CA THR A 24 8.96 1.47 6.54
C THR A 24 8.54 2.91 6.22
N ASP A 25 8.21 3.17 4.95
CA ASP A 25 7.89 4.52 4.47
C ASP A 25 6.54 5.02 5.02
N LEU A 26 5.54 4.13 5.14
CA LEU A 26 4.27 4.46 5.81
C LEU A 26 4.48 4.79 7.29
N ASN A 27 5.28 4.01 8.04
CA ASN A 27 5.54 4.29 9.45
C ASN A 27 6.24 5.66 9.64
N VAL A 28 7.12 6.05 8.72
CA VAL A 28 7.72 7.40 8.71
C VAL A 28 6.65 8.46 8.48
N LEU A 29 5.76 8.27 7.50
CA LEU A 29 4.66 9.19 7.21
C LEU A 29 3.67 9.30 8.37
N PHE A 30 3.30 8.17 8.99
CA PHE A 30 2.39 8.10 10.12
C PHE A 30 2.95 8.87 11.30
N LYS A 31 4.22 8.63 11.65
CA LYS A 31 4.91 9.37 12.71
C LYS A 31 4.96 10.87 12.42
N LYS A 32 5.33 11.28 11.20
CA LYS A 32 5.39 12.70 10.80
C LYS A 32 4.01 13.37 10.86
N SER A 33 2.95 12.62 10.59
CA SER A 33 1.57 13.12 10.55
C SER A 33 0.87 13.06 11.91
N GLY A 34 1.52 12.48 12.93
CA GLY A 34 0.96 12.28 14.27
C GLY A 34 -0.13 11.22 14.34
N LEU A 35 -0.06 10.18 13.49
CA LEU A 35 -0.96 9.03 13.52
C LEU A 35 -0.55 8.04 14.61
N ASN A 36 -1.50 7.57 15.42
CA ASN A 36 -1.23 6.69 16.56
C ASN A 36 -1.25 5.19 16.18
N VAL A 37 -0.78 4.85 14.98
CA VAL A 37 -0.70 3.48 14.46
C VAL A 37 0.67 3.19 13.86
N VAL A 38 1.13 1.96 14.01
CA VAL A 38 2.38 1.46 13.42
C VAL A 38 2.15 0.09 12.79
N LEU A 39 2.66 -0.11 11.59
CA LEU A 39 2.71 -1.42 10.93
C LEU A 39 3.94 -2.19 11.42
N ALA A 40 3.75 -3.40 11.91
CA ALA A 40 4.78 -4.24 12.48
C ALA A 40 4.95 -5.54 11.69
N MET A 41 6.17 -5.80 11.26
CA MET A 41 6.56 -7.08 10.68
C MET A 41 6.79 -8.11 11.80
N GLY A 42 6.14 -9.27 11.76
CA GLY A 42 6.42 -10.39 12.68
C GLY A 42 5.44 -10.55 13.85
N SER A 43 5.93 -10.92 15.03
CA SER A 43 5.09 -11.24 16.20
C SER A 43 4.61 -9.97 16.93
N SER A 44 3.46 -9.46 16.52
CA SER A 44 2.66 -8.48 17.26
C SER A 44 1.36 -9.14 17.74
N THR A 45 0.81 -8.67 18.86
CA THR A 45 -0.47 -9.14 19.44
C THR A 45 -1.68 -8.34 18.94
N GLY A 46 -1.46 -7.34 18.08
CA GLY A 46 -2.54 -6.51 17.53
C GLY A 46 -3.26 -7.12 16.31
N PRO A 47 -4.17 -6.34 15.71
CA PRO A 47 -4.89 -6.73 14.49
C PRO A 47 -3.93 -7.16 13.38
N ASN A 48 -4.36 -8.09 12.52
CA ASN A 48 -3.50 -8.69 11.50
C ASN A 48 -3.96 -8.33 10.08
N ILE A 49 -3.02 -7.90 9.26
CA ILE A 49 -3.14 -7.79 7.80
C ILE A 49 -2.42 -9.00 7.19
N THR A 50 -3.17 -9.93 6.59
CA THR A 50 -2.61 -11.04 5.83
C THR A 50 -2.45 -10.62 4.38
N VAL A 51 -1.26 -10.81 3.81
CA VAL A 51 -0.97 -10.39 2.44
C VAL A 51 -0.70 -11.60 1.56
N THR A 52 -1.40 -11.68 0.43
CA THR A 52 -1.25 -12.73 -0.58
C THR A 52 -1.20 -12.14 -1.98
N THR A 53 -0.89 -12.96 -2.98
CA THR A 53 -1.06 -12.59 -4.39
C THR A 53 -2.31 -13.25 -4.98
N ASP A 54 -2.85 -12.62 -6.01
CA ASP A 54 -4.04 -13.10 -6.72
C ASP A 54 -3.87 -12.94 -8.23
N SER A 55 -3.87 -14.07 -8.94
CA SER A 55 -3.69 -14.11 -10.39
C SER A 55 -4.89 -13.59 -11.19
N THR A 56 -6.04 -13.38 -10.54
CA THR A 56 -7.22 -12.78 -11.17
C THR A 56 -7.10 -11.25 -11.26
N ILE A 57 -6.17 -10.64 -10.52
CA ILE A 57 -5.85 -9.23 -10.62
C ILE A 57 -4.86 -9.05 -11.77
N GLY A 58 -5.31 -8.40 -12.85
CA GLY A 58 -4.54 -8.29 -14.09
C GLY A 58 -3.21 -7.54 -13.92
N ALA A 59 -2.21 -7.90 -14.73
CA ALA A 59 -0.86 -7.32 -14.68
C ALA A 59 -0.81 -5.79 -14.95
N THR A 60 -1.87 -5.25 -15.56
CA THR A 60 -2.04 -3.81 -15.80
C THR A 60 -2.66 -3.07 -14.62
N ALA A 61 -3.06 -3.77 -13.56
CA ALA A 61 -3.60 -3.17 -12.35
C ALA A 61 -2.58 -2.22 -11.71
N VAL A 62 -3.14 -1.24 -11.00
CA VAL A 62 -2.44 -0.23 -10.19
C VAL A 62 -2.94 -0.25 -8.74
N HIS A 63 -3.71 -1.29 -8.41
CA HIS A 63 -4.37 -1.55 -7.14
C HIS A 63 -4.35 -3.06 -6.89
N GLY A 64 -4.42 -3.43 -5.62
CA GLY A 64 -4.78 -4.76 -5.18
C GLY A 64 -6.27 -4.85 -4.89
N ARG A 65 -6.62 -5.74 -3.97
CA ARG A 65 -7.94 -5.79 -3.32
C ARG A 65 -7.75 -5.96 -1.83
N THR A 66 -8.40 -5.10 -1.06
CA THR A 66 -8.40 -5.20 0.40
C THR A 66 -9.79 -5.51 0.91
N SER A 67 -9.88 -6.50 1.80
CA SER A 67 -11.06 -6.72 2.63
C SER A 67 -10.65 -6.57 4.09
N ALA A 68 -11.42 -5.81 4.86
CA ALA A 68 -11.14 -5.55 6.27
C ALA A 68 -12.38 -5.83 7.11
N THR A 69 -12.17 -6.45 8.27
CA THR A 69 -13.15 -6.52 9.35
C THR A 69 -12.79 -5.47 10.38
N THR A 70 -13.71 -4.55 10.65
CA THR A 70 -13.52 -3.44 11.59
C THR A 70 -14.45 -3.54 12.79
N GLY A 71 -13.99 -3.08 13.95
CA GLY A 71 -14.83 -2.93 15.14
C GLY A 71 -15.81 -1.76 15.03
N SER A 72 -16.59 -1.52 16.08
CA SER A 72 -17.56 -0.42 16.14
C SER A 72 -16.95 0.98 16.04
N SER A 73 -15.67 1.13 16.37
CA SER A 73 -14.89 2.36 16.21
C SER A 73 -14.30 2.57 14.81
N GLY A 74 -14.52 1.62 13.89
CA GLY A 74 -13.84 1.60 12.59
C GLY A 74 -12.40 1.06 12.63
N GLN A 75 -11.87 0.76 13.82
CA GLN A 75 -10.53 0.17 13.96
C GLN A 75 -10.46 -1.24 13.39
N LEU A 76 -9.32 -1.54 12.77
CA LEU A 76 -9.04 -2.85 12.20
C LEU A 76 -9.10 -3.95 13.27
N MET A 77 -9.78 -5.05 12.96
CA MET A 77 -9.67 -6.34 13.68
C MET A 77 -8.84 -7.35 12.90
N SER A 78 -9.09 -7.46 11.59
CA SER A 78 -8.29 -8.23 10.63
C SER A 78 -8.51 -7.74 9.21
N ALA A 79 -7.51 -7.90 8.34
CA ALA A 79 -7.65 -7.63 6.92
C ALA A 79 -6.94 -8.69 6.07
N GLU A 80 -7.46 -8.89 4.86
CA GLU A 80 -6.80 -9.62 3.79
C GLU A 80 -6.49 -8.63 2.66
N VAL A 81 -5.23 -8.57 2.27
CA VAL A 81 -4.74 -7.78 1.13
C VAL A 81 -4.30 -8.75 0.05
N LYS A 82 -4.93 -8.65 -1.12
CA LYS A 82 -4.60 -9.42 -2.32
C LYS A 82 -3.91 -8.52 -3.32
N LEU A 83 -2.63 -8.77 -3.56
CA LEU A 83 -1.81 -8.04 -4.51
C LEU A 83 -1.85 -8.70 -5.89
N PRO A 84 -1.60 -7.97 -6.99
CA PRO A 84 -1.44 -8.59 -8.31
C PRO A 84 -0.34 -9.66 -8.29
N ALA A 85 -0.54 -10.77 -9.00
CA ALA A 85 0.52 -11.78 -9.16
C ALA A 85 1.78 -11.20 -9.86
N GLU A 86 1.58 -10.27 -10.79
CA GLU A 86 2.64 -9.48 -11.42
C GLU A 86 2.14 -8.07 -11.72
N VAL A 87 3.06 -7.11 -11.86
CA VAL A 87 2.75 -5.75 -12.33
C VAL A 87 3.68 -5.42 -13.47
N ARG A 88 3.11 -5.03 -14.62
CA ARG A 88 3.86 -4.69 -15.83
C ARG A 88 3.74 -3.22 -16.18
N ILE A 89 4.77 -2.72 -16.86
CA ILE A 89 4.87 -1.37 -17.36
C ILE A 89 5.32 -1.37 -18.82
N ASN A 90 4.71 -0.49 -19.62
CA ASN A 90 5.06 -0.29 -21.02
C ASN A 90 6.20 0.72 -21.10
N THR A 91 7.26 0.37 -21.84
CA THR A 91 8.41 1.25 -22.11
C THR A 91 8.62 1.38 -23.61
N PRO A 92 9.42 2.36 -24.10
CA PRO A 92 9.79 2.44 -25.52
C PRO A 92 10.43 1.16 -26.05
N ASN A 93 11.12 0.39 -25.19
CA ASN A 93 11.81 -0.84 -25.56
C ASN A 93 10.96 -2.11 -25.32
N GLY A 94 9.67 -1.95 -25.02
CA GLY A 94 8.74 -3.05 -24.78
C GLY A 94 8.21 -3.13 -23.35
N VAL A 95 7.39 -4.14 -23.09
CA VAL A 95 6.76 -4.38 -21.78
C VAL A 95 7.74 -5.10 -20.87
N ARG A 96 7.88 -4.62 -19.63
CA ARG A 96 8.67 -5.28 -18.58
C ARG A 96 7.96 -5.30 -17.23
N GLY A 97 8.50 -6.05 -16.29
CA GLY A 97 8.08 -5.96 -14.89
C GLY A 97 8.30 -4.54 -14.36
N ALA A 98 7.31 -4.03 -13.63
CA ALA A 98 7.43 -2.77 -12.92
C ALA A 98 8.43 -2.92 -11.78
N GLY A 99 9.24 -1.89 -11.53
CA GLY A 99 10.19 -1.89 -10.45
C GLY A 99 9.57 -1.71 -9.07
N ILE A 100 10.37 -1.99 -8.05
CA ILE A 100 9.93 -2.09 -6.65
C ILE A 100 9.19 -0.85 -6.13
N GLY A 101 9.47 0.35 -6.67
CA GLY A 101 8.79 1.58 -6.28
C GLY A 101 7.30 1.60 -6.66
N VAL A 102 6.95 1.05 -7.83
CA VAL A 102 5.53 0.90 -8.22
C VAL A 102 4.83 -0.10 -7.31
N LEU A 103 5.46 -1.23 -7.03
CA LEU A 103 4.88 -2.25 -6.15
C LEU A 103 4.70 -1.71 -4.73
N GLU A 104 5.67 -0.97 -4.22
CA GLU A 104 5.59 -0.28 -2.92
C GLU A 104 4.36 0.63 -2.83
N VAL A 105 4.09 1.45 -3.85
CA VAL A 105 2.91 2.34 -3.85
C VAL A 105 1.62 1.53 -3.81
N ILE A 106 1.52 0.45 -4.58
CA ILE A 106 0.35 -0.44 -4.57
C ILE A 106 0.16 -1.04 -3.17
N VAL A 107 1.21 -1.60 -2.57
CA VAL A 107 1.10 -2.17 -1.22
C VAL A 107 0.69 -1.10 -0.20
N ALA A 108 1.30 0.08 -0.26
CA ALA A 108 1.02 1.14 0.69
C ALA A 108 -0.43 1.64 0.59
N HIS A 109 -1.00 1.69 -0.62
CA HIS A 109 -2.40 2.01 -0.86
C HIS A 109 -3.32 0.97 -0.19
N GLU A 110 -3.08 -0.32 -0.46
CA GLU A 110 -3.86 -1.40 0.15
C GLU A 110 -3.73 -1.45 1.68
N PHE A 111 -2.56 -1.11 2.23
CA PHE A 111 -2.39 -1.04 3.68
C PHE A 111 -3.17 0.10 4.31
N VAL A 112 -3.30 1.25 3.64
CA VAL A 112 -4.15 2.33 4.14
C VAL A 112 -5.63 1.94 4.08
N HIS A 113 -6.07 1.22 3.04
CA HIS A 113 -7.38 0.58 3.04
C HIS A 113 -7.57 -0.37 4.22
N ALA A 114 -6.57 -1.22 4.48
CA ALA A 114 -6.62 -2.19 5.58
C ALA A 114 -6.68 -1.50 6.95
N LEU A 115 -6.12 -0.30 7.10
CA LEU A 115 -6.20 0.50 8.32
C LEU A 115 -7.56 1.20 8.51
N GLY A 116 -8.51 1.01 7.60
CA GLY A 116 -9.90 1.43 7.75
C GLY A 116 -10.32 2.60 6.87
N GLN A 117 -9.42 3.18 6.06
CA GLN A 117 -9.82 4.19 5.08
C GLN A 117 -10.47 3.51 3.86
N ALA A 118 -11.79 3.53 3.76
CA ALA A 118 -12.50 2.94 2.62
C ALA A 118 -12.49 3.82 1.36
N GLU A 119 -12.65 5.13 1.54
CA GLU A 119 -12.84 6.05 0.43
C GLU A 119 -11.53 6.48 -0.23
N HIS A 120 -11.54 6.55 -1.56
CA HIS A 120 -10.47 7.14 -2.33
C HIS A 120 -10.50 8.67 -2.28
N ASN A 121 -9.33 9.29 -2.36
CA ASN A 121 -9.18 10.74 -2.51
C ASN A 121 -8.06 11.09 -3.51
N SER A 122 -6.93 11.61 -3.05
CA SER A 122 -5.76 12.01 -3.81
C SER A 122 -4.49 11.41 -3.22
N HIS A 123 -3.33 11.71 -3.82
CA HIS A 123 -2.04 11.17 -3.37
C HIS A 123 -2.14 9.63 -3.25
N LEU A 124 -1.57 9.02 -2.20
CA LEU A 124 -1.53 7.57 -2.04
C LEU A 124 -2.90 6.89 -2.09
N MET A 125 -3.99 7.60 -1.78
CA MET A 125 -5.35 7.04 -1.80
C MET A 125 -6.13 7.46 -3.05
N ALA A 126 -5.45 7.85 -4.13
CA ALA A 126 -6.10 8.13 -5.40
C ALA A 126 -6.73 6.88 -6.02
N GLN A 127 -7.93 7.04 -6.60
CA GLN A 127 -8.64 5.98 -7.33
C GLN A 127 -7.94 5.59 -8.64
N SER A 128 -7.20 6.52 -9.26
CA SER A 128 -6.62 6.34 -10.59
C SER A 128 -5.13 6.70 -10.58
N TRP A 129 -4.35 5.86 -11.23
CA TRP A 129 -2.90 6.02 -11.35
C TRP A 129 -2.44 5.85 -12.78
N THR A 130 -1.48 6.67 -13.18
CA THR A 130 -0.74 6.49 -14.42
C THR A 130 0.62 5.89 -14.11
N LYS A 131 0.98 4.80 -14.80
CA LYS A 131 2.32 4.22 -14.73
C LYS A 131 3.29 5.10 -15.52
N LEU A 132 4.34 5.58 -14.87
CA LEU A 132 5.42 6.31 -15.50
C LEU A 132 6.65 5.42 -15.58
N ALA A 133 7.04 5.04 -16.80
CA ALA A 133 8.22 4.22 -17.02
C ALA A 133 9.49 5.05 -16.81
N GLY A 134 10.38 4.55 -15.95
CA GLY A 134 11.76 5.02 -15.92
C GLY A 134 12.62 4.30 -16.95
N ASP A 135 13.81 4.85 -17.22
CA ASP A 135 14.85 4.22 -18.05
C ASP A 135 15.25 2.83 -17.51
N THR A 136 15.13 2.65 -16.19
CA THR A 136 15.31 1.37 -15.50
C THR A 136 14.12 1.10 -14.56
N PRO A 137 13.90 -0.16 -14.11
CA PRO A 137 12.86 -0.46 -13.14
C PRO A 137 12.94 0.38 -11.86
N ALA A 138 14.15 0.72 -11.40
CA ALA A 138 14.33 1.56 -10.21
C ALA A 138 13.76 2.98 -10.37
N GLY A 139 13.58 3.45 -11.61
CA GLY A 139 12.99 4.75 -11.92
C GLY A 139 11.48 4.74 -12.17
N ASP A 140 10.82 3.58 -12.11
CA ASP A 140 9.37 3.51 -12.33
C ASP A 140 8.58 4.19 -11.21
N LYS A 141 7.49 4.84 -11.60
CA LYS A 141 6.59 5.54 -10.66
C LYS A 141 5.13 5.30 -10.98
N LEU A 142 4.27 5.54 -9.99
CA LEU A 142 2.85 5.77 -10.17
C LEU A 142 2.54 7.25 -9.97
N GLN A 143 1.75 7.83 -10.87
CA GLN A 143 1.33 9.22 -10.80
C GLN A 143 -0.18 9.33 -10.58
N ALA A 144 -0.57 10.14 -9.59
CA ALA A 144 -1.95 10.57 -9.38
C ALA A 144 -2.00 12.10 -9.35
N GLY A 145 -2.77 12.70 -10.25
CA GLY A 145 -2.76 14.15 -10.46
C GLY A 145 -1.34 14.65 -10.76
N GLY A 146 -0.91 15.69 -10.06
CA GLY A 146 0.42 16.28 -10.21
C GLY A 146 1.55 15.56 -9.46
N LEU A 147 1.25 14.49 -8.70
CA LEU A 147 2.23 13.84 -7.82
C LEU A 147 2.63 12.47 -8.33
N SER A 148 3.94 12.21 -8.39
CA SER A 148 4.51 10.91 -8.73
C SER A 148 5.16 10.26 -7.50
N MET A 149 4.89 8.98 -7.29
CA MET A 149 5.38 8.20 -6.16
C MET A 149 6.11 6.94 -6.64
N PRO A 150 7.14 6.48 -5.91
CA PRO A 150 7.66 7.03 -4.65
C PRO A 150 8.38 8.40 -4.79
N PRO A 151 8.58 9.16 -3.68
CA PRO A 151 8.27 8.81 -2.28
C PRO A 151 6.77 8.84 -1.97
N LEU A 152 6.31 8.03 -1.01
CA LEU A 152 4.91 7.97 -0.60
C LEU A 152 4.43 9.32 -0.01
N ALA A 153 3.15 9.65 -0.20
CA ALA A 153 2.54 10.82 0.38
C ALA A 153 1.06 10.58 0.70
N LEU A 154 0.59 11.06 1.84
CA LEU A 154 -0.83 11.05 2.23
C LEU A 154 -1.42 12.46 2.05
N ALA A 155 -2.65 12.53 1.57
CA ALA A 155 -3.44 13.74 1.61
C ALA A 155 -3.83 14.07 3.07
N SER A 156 -4.07 15.35 3.38
CA SER A 156 -4.56 15.79 4.70
C SER A 156 -5.81 15.04 5.14
N GLU A 157 -6.74 14.83 4.21
CA GLU A 157 -8.01 14.16 4.41
C GLU A 157 -7.82 12.69 4.82
N SER A 158 -6.83 12.02 4.23
CA SER A 158 -6.44 10.67 4.67
C SER A 158 -5.86 10.67 6.08
N VAL A 159 -5.04 11.67 6.42
CA VAL A 159 -4.48 11.79 7.77
C VAL A 159 -5.60 12.00 8.78
N ASP A 160 -6.56 12.89 8.50
CA ASP A 160 -7.65 13.19 9.42
C ASP A 160 -8.58 11.98 9.63
N GLN A 161 -8.91 11.25 8.56
CA GLN A 161 -9.67 10.00 8.65
C GLN A 161 -8.95 8.96 9.49
N LEU A 162 -7.65 8.74 9.23
CA LEU A 162 -6.87 7.78 9.99
C LEU A 162 -6.68 8.20 11.46
N LYS A 163 -6.62 9.50 11.78
CA LYS A 163 -6.61 9.99 13.18
C LYS A 163 -7.92 9.70 13.89
N ALA A 164 -9.05 9.84 13.21
CA ALA A 164 -10.35 9.53 13.78
C ALA A 164 -10.49 8.03 14.12
N ILE A 165 -9.91 7.16 13.29
CA ILE A 165 -9.90 5.71 13.52
C ILE A 165 -8.85 5.33 14.58
N TRP A 166 -7.67 5.95 14.54
CA TRP A 166 -6.50 5.64 15.37
C TRP A 166 -6.10 6.84 16.26
N PRO A 167 -6.91 7.16 17.30
CA PRO A 167 -6.63 8.27 18.21
C PRO A 167 -5.39 8.02 19.09
#